data_AF-A0A1E4HZG2-F1
#
_entry.id   AF-A0A1E4HZG2-F1
#
_cell.length_a   1.000
_cell.length_b   1.000
_cell.length_c   1.000
_cell.angle_alpha   90.00
_cell.angle_beta   90.00
_cell.angle_gamma   90.00
#
_symmetry.space_group_name_H-M   'P 1'
#
loop_
_entity.id
_entity.type
_entity.pdbx_description
1 polymer ?
#
loop_
_entity_poly.entity_id
_entity_poly.type
_entity_poly.pdbx_seq_one_letter_code
_entity_poly.pdbx_strand_id
1 'polypeptide(L)'
;MTDPLKSKKFSRTSIGRNRWFWIVIEDWFEEPIAQGISRTTTEAWETAARQCGELSQATATLAKSYWVKQRAIRRQQASAKGEDAQPIEFAYRCYRDYSDFDSREYEVIERHRIVRRTRKLIFVEKDAYDRSLRQSGEWWDYDRPTFVLDRLEFEASGKASRSTGGWWDRTYYSDPVIYHAERRLVSRLPCFEALGLPADATAAQVRAAYRRLSRACHPDAGGIDSDFVRLTENYEEAMRISAVRV
;
A
#
# COMPACT_ATOMS: atom_id res chain seq x y z
N MET A 1 -14.15 -9.21 46.66
CA MET A 1 -13.19 -8.65 47.63
C MET A 1 -12.13 -7.92 46.83
N THR A 2 -12.21 -6.60 46.73
CA THR A 2 -11.18 -5.75 46.13
C THR A 2 -9.96 -5.73 47.04
N ASP A 3 -8.82 -6.14 46.49
CA ASP A 3 -7.53 -6.16 47.18
C ASP A 3 -7.14 -4.72 47.59
N PRO A 4 -7.06 -4.40 48.89
CA PRO A 4 -7.00 -3.02 49.38
C PRO A 4 -5.68 -2.25 49.09
N LEU A 5 -4.84 -2.72 48.18
CA LEU A 5 -3.51 -2.15 47.93
C LEU A 5 -3.18 -1.81 46.46
N LYS A 6 -4.10 -2.00 45.50
CA LYS A 6 -3.84 -1.55 44.13
C LYS A 6 -3.96 -0.02 44.03
N SER A 7 -2.81 0.67 44.01
CA SER A 7 -2.75 2.11 43.80
C SER A 7 -3.31 2.49 42.43
N LYS A 8 -4.31 3.37 42.42
CA LYS A 8 -4.90 3.91 41.19
C LYS A 8 -3.93 4.85 40.52
N LYS A 9 -3.65 4.58 39.25
CA LYS A 9 -2.66 5.31 38.45
C LYS A 9 -3.36 6.23 37.46
N PHE A 10 -2.96 7.50 37.49
CA PHE A 10 -3.45 8.53 36.57
C PHE A 10 -2.49 8.75 35.41
N SER A 11 -2.97 8.70 34.18
CA SER A 11 -2.21 9.07 32.99
C SER A 11 -2.98 10.08 32.15
N ARG A 12 -2.26 10.98 31.48
CA ARG A 12 -2.85 11.99 30.59
C ARG A 12 -1.98 12.25 29.36
N THR A 13 -2.61 12.70 28.29
CA THR A 13 -1.95 13.11 27.04
C THR A 13 -2.67 14.28 26.38
N SER A 14 -1.94 15.11 25.64
CA SER A 14 -2.53 16.20 24.85
C SER A 14 -3.10 15.65 23.54
N ILE A 15 -4.34 16.03 23.21
CA ILE A 15 -5.04 15.63 21.96
C ILE A 15 -5.38 16.84 21.07
N GLY A 16 -4.70 17.96 21.28
CA GLY A 16 -4.84 19.20 20.52
C GLY A 16 -4.92 20.42 21.43
N ARG A 17 -5.24 21.58 20.83
CA ARG A 17 -5.33 22.86 21.55
C ARG A 17 -6.40 22.77 22.65
N ASN A 18 -6.00 23.00 23.90
CA ASN A 18 -6.86 22.98 25.09
C ASN A 18 -7.69 21.71 25.24
N ARG A 19 -7.12 20.54 24.92
CA ARG A 19 -7.77 19.25 25.14
C ARG A 19 -6.78 18.22 25.64
N TRP A 20 -7.06 17.69 26.81
CA TRP A 20 -6.28 16.67 27.50
C TRP A 20 -7.14 15.44 27.71
N PHE A 21 -6.73 14.33 27.11
CA PHE A 21 -7.34 13.04 27.40
C PHE A 21 -6.66 12.44 28.62
N TRP A 22 -7.44 11.91 29.55
CA TRP A 22 -6.94 11.29 30.77
C TRP A 22 -7.64 9.96 31.03
N ILE A 23 -6.92 9.07 31.71
CA ILE A 23 -7.40 7.77 32.15
C ILE A 23 -6.93 7.50 33.59
N VAL A 24 -7.69 6.66 34.29
CA VAL A 24 -7.31 6.07 35.56
C VAL A 24 -7.36 4.56 35.42
N ILE A 25 -6.29 3.87 35.82
CA ILE A 25 -6.17 2.41 35.78
C ILE A 25 -5.75 1.88 37.16
N GLU A 26 -6.18 0.68 37.51
CA GLU A 26 -5.67 -0.03 38.71
C GLU A 26 -4.50 -0.96 38.34
N ASP A 27 -4.58 -1.57 37.17
CA ASP A 27 -3.53 -2.44 36.61
C ASP A 27 -3.15 -2.04 35.18
N TRP A 28 -1.93 -2.38 34.77
CA TRP A 28 -1.36 -2.00 33.46
C TRP A 28 -2.04 -2.68 32.28
N PHE A 29 -2.68 -3.83 32.51
CA PHE A 29 -3.31 -4.65 31.47
C PHE A 29 -4.84 -4.58 31.48
N GLU A 30 -5.43 -3.77 32.37
CA GLU A 30 -6.87 -3.65 32.51
C GLU A 30 -7.43 -2.43 31.79
N GLU A 31 -8.72 -2.49 31.48
CA GLU A 31 -9.46 -1.33 30.98
C GLU A 31 -9.52 -0.25 32.08
N PRO A 32 -9.45 1.05 31.72
CA PRO A 32 -9.47 2.13 32.67
C PRO A 32 -10.80 2.19 33.41
N ILE A 33 -10.70 2.29 34.74
CA ILE A 33 -11.84 2.45 35.64
C ILE A 33 -12.55 3.80 35.43
N ALA A 34 -11.82 4.81 34.93
CA ALA A 34 -12.37 6.10 34.55
C ALA A 34 -11.55 6.72 33.42
N GLN A 35 -12.20 7.54 32.61
CA GLN A 35 -11.55 8.30 31.54
C GLN A 35 -12.34 9.57 31.22
N GLY A 36 -11.67 10.56 30.62
CA GLY A 36 -12.33 11.79 30.22
C GLY A 36 -11.47 12.70 29.36
N ILE A 37 -12.06 13.85 29.00
CA ILE A 37 -11.39 14.94 28.29
C ILE A 37 -11.58 16.22 29.10
N SER A 38 -10.49 16.94 29.35
CA SER A 38 -10.49 18.21 30.08
C SER A 38 -9.75 19.29 29.29
N ARG A 39 -9.98 20.56 29.62
CA ARG A 39 -9.35 21.69 28.91
C ARG A 39 -7.91 21.91 29.33
N THR A 40 -7.61 21.62 30.60
CA THR A 40 -6.29 21.78 31.19
C THR A 40 -5.81 20.51 31.87
N THR A 41 -4.50 20.46 32.16
CA THR A 41 -3.87 19.37 32.91
C THR A 41 -4.36 19.29 34.35
N THR A 42 -4.62 20.43 34.97
CA THR A 42 -5.09 20.54 36.36
C THR A 42 -6.52 20.05 36.49
N GLU A 43 -7.40 20.50 35.58
CA GLU A 43 -8.80 20.04 35.52
C GLU A 43 -8.89 18.52 35.28
N ALA A 44 -8.00 17.96 34.46
CA ALA A 44 -7.92 16.51 34.24
C ALA A 44 -7.61 15.75 35.54
N TRP A 45 -6.64 16.23 36.31
CA TRP A 45 -6.26 15.62 37.59
C TRP A 45 -7.39 15.75 38.62
N GLU A 46 -7.94 16.95 38.79
CA GLU A 46 -9.03 17.22 39.75
C GLU A 46 -10.27 16.40 39.44
N THR A 47 -10.63 16.27 38.17
CA THR A 47 -11.78 15.46 37.74
C THR A 47 -11.54 13.98 38.01
N ALA A 48 -10.35 13.47 37.69
CA ALA A 48 -9.99 12.08 37.97
C ALA A 48 -9.95 11.79 39.47
N ALA A 49 -9.35 12.67 40.28
CA ALA A 49 -9.25 12.50 41.73
C ALA A 49 -10.64 12.55 42.39
N ARG A 50 -11.53 13.41 41.90
CA ARG A 50 -12.93 13.47 42.35
C ARG A 50 -13.69 12.18 42.05
N GLN A 51 -13.42 11.53 40.91
CA GLN A 51 -14.12 10.30 40.52
C GLN A 51 -13.54 9.04 41.19
N CYS A 52 -12.22 9.00 41.36
CA CYS A 52 -11.52 7.77 41.70
C CYS A 52 -10.86 7.79 43.09
N GLY A 53 -10.83 8.94 43.76
CA GLY A 53 -10.18 9.14 45.06
C GLY A 53 -8.69 9.45 44.91
N GLU A 54 -7.87 8.87 45.78
CA GLU A 54 -6.42 9.08 45.78
C GLU A 54 -5.77 8.46 44.53
N LEU A 55 -4.92 9.24 43.86
CA LEU A 55 -4.28 8.89 42.60
C LEU A 55 -2.77 9.03 42.72
N SER A 56 -2.04 8.04 42.20
CA SER A 56 -0.62 8.16 41.89
C SER A 56 -0.43 8.53 40.42
N GLN A 57 0.57 9.34 40.11
CA GLN A 57 0.85 9.70 38.72
C GLN A 57 1.58 8.56 37.99
N ALA A 58 1.04 8.13 36.86
CA ALA A 58 1.67 7.18 35.94
C ALA A 58 2.40 7.89 34.78
N THR A 59 3.05 7.10 33.93
CA THR A 59 3.69 7.60 32.70
C THR A 59 2.65 8.10 31.69
N ALA A 60 2.94 9.21 31.01
CA ALA A 60 2.04 9.83 30.03
C ALA A 60 1.73 8.96 28.79
N THR A 61 2.54 7.92 28.56
CA THR A 61 2.46 7.03 27.40
C THR A 61 1.15 6.23 27.38
N LEU A 62 0.62 5.87 28.55
CA LEU A 62 -0.59 5.05 28.65
C LEU A 62 -1.83 5.74 28.09
N ALA A 63 -2.11 6.97 28.50
CA ALA A 63 -3.26 7.73 27.98
C ALA A 63 -3.17 7.93 26.47
N LYS A 64 -1.96 8.06 25.91
CA LYS A 64 -1.74 8.14 24.46
C LYS A 64 -2.14 6.85 23.75
N SER A 65 -1.62 5.71 24.19
CA SER A 65 -1.96 4.41 23.59
C SER A 65 -3.45 4.14 23.69
N TYR A 66 -4.07 4.45 24.83
CA TYR A 66 -5.49 4.24 25.05
C TYR A 66 -6.38 5.16 24.19
N TRP A 67 -5.99 6.42 24.02
CA TRP A 67 -6.67 7.33 23.09
C TRP A 67 -6.62 6.84 21.65
N VAL A 68 -5.44 6.34 21.22
CA VAL A 68 -5.27 5.74 19.88
C VAL A 68 -6.18 4.52 19.73
N LYS A 69 -6.21 3.61 20.73
CA LYS A 69 -7.13 2.46 20.79
C LYS A 69 -8.59 2.89 20.62
N GLN A 70 -9.08 3.82 21.43
CA GLN A 70 -10.47 4.25 21.34
C GLN A 70 -10.82 4.87 19.99
N ARG A 71 -9.91 5.64 19.41
CA ARG A 71 -10.13 6.27 18.10
C ARG A 71 -10.19 5.22 17.00
N ALA A 72 -9.34 4.20 17.06
CA ALA A 72 -9.38 3.06 16.16
C ALA A 72 -10.73 2.32 16.24
N ILE A 73 -11.17 1.97 17.46
CA ILE A 73 -12.46 1.28 17.68
C ILE A 73 -13.64 2.12 17.16
N ARG A 74 -13.67 3.43 17.43
CA ARG A 74 -14.73 4.31 16.92
C ARG A 74 -14.75 4.40 15.39
N ARG A 75 -13.58 4.39 14.72
CA ARG A 75 -13.52 4.32 13.25
C ARG A 75 -14.12 3.01 12.72
N GLN A 76 -13.87 1.88 13.40
CA GLN A 76 -14.45 0.59 13.04
C GLN A 76 -15.97 0.61 13.17
N GLN A 77 -16.49 1.09 14.30
CA GLN A 77 -17.93 1.18 14.54
C GLN A 77 -18.64 2.11 13.55
N ALA A 78 -17.98 3.19 13.12
CA ALA A 78 -18.49 4.08 12.08
C ALA A 78 -18.48 3.44 10.68
N SER A 79 -17.47 2.61 10.38
CA SER A 79 -17.37 1.91 9.08
C SER A 79 -18.30 0.70 8.96
N ALA A 80 -18.82 0.18 10.08
CA ALA A 80 -19.59 -1.08 10.12
C ALA A 80 -21.12 -0.88 10.12
N LYS A 81 -21.63 0.35 10.02
CA LYS A 81 -23.08 0.62 10.07
C LYS A 81 -23.56 1.31 8.80
N GLY A 82 -24.18 0.56 7.91
CA GLY A 82 -25.01 1.08 6.82
C GLY A 82 -24.98 0.21 5.56
N GLU A 83 -26.12 0.11 4.87
CA GLU A 83 -26.21 -0.37 3.48
C GLU A 83 -25.45 0.56 2.51
N ASP A 84 -25.14 1.79 2.94
CA ASP A 84 -24.32 2.79 2.24
C ASP A 84 -22.80 2.64 2.46
N ALA A 85 -22.34 1.50 2.99
CA ALA A 85 -20.91 1.26 3.17
C ALA A 85 -20.21 1.27 1.80
N GLN A 86 -19.49 2.36 1.53
CA GLN A 86 -18.71 2.53 0.31
C GLN A 86 -17.85 1.27 0.04
N PRO A 87 -17.78 0.79 -1.21
CA PRO A 87 -16.96 -0.36 -1.56
C PRO A 87 -15.53 -0.18 -1.04
N ILE A 88 -14.89 -1.26 -0.60
CA ILE A 88 -13.48 -1.21 -0.24
C ILE A 88 -12.68 -0.99 -1.52
N GLU A 89 -12.09 0.18 -1.65
CA GLU A 89 -11.23 0.53 -2.77
C GLU A 89 -9.76 0.23 -2.45
N PHE A 90 -8.99 -0.09 -3.49
CA PHE A 90 -7.59 -0.46 -3.38
C PHE A 90 -6.70 0.39 -4.29
N ALA A 91 -5.45 0.55 -3.87
CA ALA A 91 -4.33 0.94 -4.72
C ALA A 91 -3.34 -0.23 -4.76
N TYR A 92 -2.79 -0.51 -5.93
CA TYR A 92 -1.97 -1.68 -6.18
C TYR A 92 -0.50 -1.29 -6.31
N ARG A 93 0.37 -1.95 -5.56
CA ARG A 93 1.82 -1.87 -5.77
C ARG A 93 2.23 -3.10 -6.56
N CYS A 94 2.76 -2.88 -7.75
CA CYS A 94 3.14 -3.92 -8.68
C CYS A 94 4.65 -3.81 -8.94
N TYR A 95 5.38 -4.91 -8.76
CA TYR A 95 6.82 -4.96 -9.01
C TYR A 95 7.26 -6.38 -9.37
N ARG A 96 8.46 -6.51 -9.95
CA ARG A 96 9.12 -7.81 -10.12
C ARG A 96 10.05 -8.05 -8.96
N ASP A 97 10.03 -9.26 -8.44
CA ASP A 97 10.92 -9.72 -7.39
C ASP A 97 11.68 -10.94 -7.90
N TYR A 98 12.87 -11.17 -7.37
CA TYR A 98 13.72 -12.30 -7.74
C TYR A 98 13.85 -13.22 -6.53
N SER A 99 13.54 -14.50 -6.73
CA SER A 99 13.71 -15.50 -5.68
C SER A 99 15.06 -16.19 -5.87
N ASP A 100 15.94 -16.04 -4.89
CA ASP A 100 17.23 -16.73 -4.87
C ASP A 100 17.07 -18.25 -4.78
N PHE A 101 15.93 -18.74 -4.26
CA PHE A 101 15.68 -20.16 -4.04
C PHE A 101 15.48 -20.93 -5.35
N ASP A 102 14.69 -20.38 -6.27
CA ASP A 102 14.37 -21.00 -7.56
C ASP A 102 14.98 -20.25 -8.76
N SER A 103 15.72 -19.17 -8.50
CA SER A 103 16.37 -18.32 -9.51
C SER A 103 15.40 -17.79 -10.57
N ARG A 104 14.16 -17.51 -10.16
CA ARG A 104 13.12 -17.00 -11.05
C ARG A 104 12.69 -15.61 -10.62
N GLU A 105 12.44 -14.77 -11.63
CA GLU A 105 11.73 -13.53 -11.44
C GLU A 105 10.22 -13.80 -11.44
N TYR A 106 9.52 -13.32 -10.43
CA TYR A 106 8.08 -13.40 -10.32
C TYR A 106 7.50 -12.00 -10.18
N GLU A 107 6.22 -11.88 -10.48
CA GLU A 107 5.47 -10.64 -10.35
C GLU A 107 4.74 -10.62 -9.00
N VAL A 108 4.92 -9.51 -8.28
CA VAL A 108 4.26 -9.27 -7.01
C VAL A 108 3.23 -8.17 -7.18
N ILE A 109 1.98 -8.47 -6.81
CA ILE A 109 0.87 -7.52 -6.79
C ILE A 109 0.37 -7.42 -5.35
N GLU A 110 0.75 -6.35 -4.67
CA GLU A 110 0.26 -6.02 -3.34
C GLU A 110 -0.92 -5.06 -3.47
N ARG A 111 -2.07 -5.41 -2.89
CA ARG A 111 -3.22 -4.51 -2.79
C ARG A 111 -3.17 -3.76 -1.47
N HIS A 112 -3.38 -2.45 -1.48
CA HIS A 112 -3.40 -1.60 -0.30
C HIS A 112 -4.73 -0.88 -0.19
N ARG A 113 -5.34 -0.87 0.99
CA ARG A 113 -6.66 -0.28 1.18
C ARG A 113 -6.60 1.26 1.10
N ILE A 114 -7.50 1.85 0.33
CA ILE A 114 -7.76 3.28 0.36
C ILE A 114 -8.68 3.59 1.54
N VAL A 115 -8.21 4.38 2.50
CA VAL A 115 -8.96 4.68 3.73
C VAL A 115 -9.68 6.02 3.69
N ARG A 116 -9.18 6.96 2.87
CA ARG A 116 -9.77 8.29 2.76
C ARG A 116 -9.40 8.94 1.44
N ARG A 117 -10.38 9.54 0.77
CA ARG A 117 -10.15 10.51 -0.31
C ARG A 117 -10.43 11.92 0.18
N THR A 118 -9.64 12.87 -0.28
CA THR A 118 -9.88 14.31 -0.12
C THR A 118 -9.89 14.94 -1.51
N ARG A 119 -10.08 16.26 -1.61
CA ARG A 119 -10.05 16.94 -2.91
C ARG A 119 -8.71 16.77 -3.65
N LYS A 120 -7.58 16.69 -2.92
CA LYS A 120 -6.24 16.65 -3.51
C LYS A 120 -5.48 15.36 -3.25
N LEU A 121 -5.83 14.62 -2.21
CA LEU A 121 -5.01 13.54 -1.67
C LEU A 121 -5.81 12.27 -1.47
N ILE A 122 -5.19 11.13 -1.74
CA ILE A 122 -5.67 9.78 -1.39
C ILE A 122 -4.79 9.26 -0.24
N PHE A 123 -5.42 8.75 0.82
CA PHE A 123 -4.76 8.14 1.96
C PHE A 123 -4.87 6.63 1.83
N VAL A 124 -3.73 5.95 1.83
CA VAL A 124 -3.59 4.51 1.56
C VAL A 124 -2.87 3.84 2.72
N GLU A 125 -3.34 2.67 3.15
CA GLU A 125 -2.65 1.85 4.17
C GLU A 125 -1.28 1.42 3.67
N LYS A 126 -0.25 1.57 4.51
CA LYS A 126 1.13 1.22 4.19
C LYS A 126 1.30 -0.28 4.02
N ASP A 127 0.62 -1.07 4.84
CA ASP A 127 0.71 -2.52 4.81
C ASP A 127 -0.24 -3.07 3.74
N ALA A 128 0.15 -4.18 3.11
CA ALA A 128 -0.71 -4.86 2.15
C ALA A 128 -1.98 -5.36 2.84
N TYR A 129 -3.11 -5.22 2.15
CA TYR A 129 -4.39 -5.71 2.59
C TYR A 129 -4.45 -7.22 2.43
N ASP A 130 -4.42 -7.90 3.57
CA ASP A 130 -4.66 -9.32 3.70
C ASP A 130 -5.98 -9.55 4.46
N ARG A 131 -6.92 -10.20 3.78
CA ARG A 131 -8.23 -10.57 4.33
C ARG A 131 -8.13 -11.69 5.36
N SER A 132 -7.06 -12.49 5.31
CA SER A 132 -6.86 -13.66 6.16
C SER A 132 -6.26 -13.33 7.52
N LEU A 133 -5.64 -12.15 7.67
CA LEU A 133 -5.14 -11.65 8.95
C LEU A 133 -6.30 -11.53 9.94
N ARG A 134 -6.38 -12.49 10.87
CA ARG A 134 -7.26 -12.39 12.03
C ARG A 134 -6.81 -11.20 12.86
N GLN A 135 -7.69 -10.21 12.99
CA GLN A 135 -7.50 -9.13 13.95
C GLN A 135 -7.49 -9.76 15.34
N SER A 136 -6.39 -9.58 16.07
CA SER A 136 -6.28 -9.95 17.48
C SER A 136 -7.28 -9.20 18.36
N GLY A 137 -7.86 -8.11 17.86
CA GLY A 137 -8.76 -7.24 18.61
C GLY A 137 -8.01 -6.13 19.33
N GLU A 138 -6.67 -6.13 19.23
CA GLU A 138 -5.79 -5.21 19.92
C GLU A 138 -5.62 -3.92 19.14
N TRP A 139 -5.27 -2.86 19.86
CA TRP A 139 -5.26 -1.51 19.29
C TRP A 139 -4.28 -1.33 18.11
N TRP A 140 -3.18 -2.10 18.08
CA TRP A 140 -2.20 -2.05 17.00
C TRP A 140 -2.69 -2.69 15.70
N ASP A 141 -3.71 -3.55 15.72
CA ASP A 141 -4.31 -4.10 14.50
C ASP A 141 -4.95 -3.01 13.62
N TYR A 142 -5.26 -1.87 14.25
CA TYR A 142 -6.06 -0.78 13.71
C TYR A 142 -5.29 0.54 13.61
N ASP A 143 -4.12 0.66 14.25
CA ASP A 143 -3.19 1.77 14.00
C ASP A 143 -2.36 1.48 12.74
N ARG A 144 -3.07 1.28 11.62
CA ARG A 144 -2.45 1.00 10.32
C ARG A 144 -1.80 2.29 9.82
N PRO A 145 -0.47 2.35 9.70
CA PRO A 145 0.19 3.53 9.16
C PRO A 145 -0.30 3.79 7.75
N THR A 146 -0.52 5.06 7.39
CA THR A 146 -0.96 5.45 6.04
C THR A 146 0.10 6.27 5.35
N PHE A 147 0.09 6.23 4.03
CA PHE A 147 0.81 7.17 3.18
C PHE A 147 -0.17 7.89 2.27
N VAL A 148 0.35 8.89 1.55
CA VAL A 148 -0.44 9.78 0.73
C VAL A 148 -0.01 9.68 -0.73
N LEU A 149 -1.01 9.65 -1.62
CA LEU A 149 -0.88 9.78 -3.07
C LEU A 149 -1.55 11.07 -3.54
N ASP A 150 -1.04 11.67 -4.61
CA ASP A 150 -1.72 12.75 -5.30
C ASP A 150 -2.97 12.21 -6.01
N ARG A 151 -4.13 12.78 -5.71
CA ARG A 151 -5.40 12.31 -6.26
C ARG A 151 -5.55 12.64 -7.73
N LEU A 152 -5.12 13.83 -8.15
CA LEU A 152 -5.31 14.29 -9.52
C LEU A 152 -4.46 13.45 -10.47
N GLU A 153 -3.21 13.17 -10.08
CA GLU A 153 -2.34 12.28 -10.83
C GLU A 153 -2.90 10.84 -10.91
N PHE A 154 -3.33 10.30 -9.76
CA PHE A 154 -3.86 8.94 -9.65
C PHE A 154 -5.13 8.73 -10.47
N GLU A 155 -6.06 9.69 -10.46
CA GLU A 155 -7.31 9.59 -11.23
C GLU A 155 -7.10 9.87 -12.73
N ALA A 156 -6.15 10.74 -13.10
CA ALA A 156 -5.90 11.08 -14.51
C ALA A 156 -5.10 10.02 -15.26
N SER A 157 -4.08 9.45 -14.61
CA SER A 157 -3.16 8.48 -15.24
C SER A 157 -3.41 7.04 -14.80
N GLY A 158 -4.22 6.83 -13.76
CA GLY A 158 -4.38 5.53 -13.12
C GLY A 158 -3.18 5.10 -12.30
N LYS A 159 -2.21 5.99 -12.05
CA LYS A 159 -1.09 5.75 -11.14
C LYS A 159 -0.65 7.02 -10.42
N ALA A 160 0.02 6.86 -9.28
CA ALA A 160 0.70 7.96 -8.61
C ALA A 160 1.86 7.43 -7.78
N SER A 161 2.90 8.26 -7.66
CA SER A 161 4.04 7.94 -6.81
C SER A 161 3.85 8.48 -5.39
N ARG A 162 4.34 7.74 -4.41
CA ARG A 162 4.39 8.22 -3.02
C ARG A 162 5.46 9.32 -2.89
N SER A 163 5.07 10.51 -2.44
CA SER A 163 5.93 11.70 -2.34
C SER A 163 7.11 11.63 -1.36
N THR A 164 7.19 10.60 -0.51
CA THR A 164 8.13 10.56 0.63
C THR A 164 8.83 9.21 0.79
N GLY A 165 9.98 9.06 0.14
CA GLY A 165 11.10 8.20 0.53
C GLY A 165 11.82 7.50 -0.64
N GLY A 166 12.98 6.92 -0.34
CA GLY A 166 14.07 6.55 -1.26
C GLY A 166 13.83 5.55 -2.40
N TRP A 167 14.93 5.28 -3.11
CA TRP A 167 15.12 4.88 -4.53
C TRP A 167 14.41 3.63 -5.09
N TRP A 168 13.60 2.89 -4.33
CA TRP A 168 12.82 1.76 -4.90
C TRP A 168 11.44 2.20 -5.39
N ASP A 169 10.91 1.47 -6.37
CA ASP A 169 9.65 1.77 -7.04
C ASP A 169 8.48 1.84 -6.04
N ARG A 170 7.91 3.04 -5.94
CA ARG A 170 6.81 3.43 -5.05
C ARG A 170 5.62 3.93 -5.87
N THR A 171 5.50 3.44 -7.09
CA THR A 171 4.37 3.72 -7.95
C THR A 171 3.22 2.80 -7.54
N TYR A 172 2.07 3.42 -7.31
CA TYR A 172 0.84 2.73 -7.02
C TYR A 172 -0.12 2.93 -8.18
N TYR A 173 -0.83 1.88 -8.56
CA TYR A 173 -1.75 1.83 -9.67
C TYR A 173 -3.18 1.70 -9.15
N SER A 174 -4.15 2.25 -9.88
CA SER A 174 -5.57 2.03 -9.61
C SER A 174 -5.99 0.60 -9.97
N ASP A 175 -5.32 0.00 -10.95
CA ASP A 175 -5.58 -1.36 -11.44
C ASP A 175 -4.25 -1.99 -11.93
N PRO A 176 -3.96 -3.27 -11.61
CA PRO A 176 -2.79 -3.98 -12.14
C PRO A 176 -2.70 -4.00 -13.68
N VAL A 177 -3.82 -3.91 -14.39
CA VAL A 177 -3.84 -3.83 -15.87
C VAL A 177 -3.02 -2.65 -16.38
N ILE A 178 -3.02 -1.53 -15.65
CA ILE A 178 -2.25 -0.33 -16.02
C ILE A 178 -0.75 -0.61 -15.88
N TYR A 179 -0.33 -1.25 -14.79
CA TYR A 179 1.04 -1.69 -14.61
C TYR A 179 1.48 -2.62 -15.74
N HIS A 180 0.67 -3.62 -16.09
CA HIS A 180 1.01 -4.54 -17.18
C HIS A 180 1.11 -3.82 -18.54
N ALA A 181 0.23 -2.84 -18.81
CA ALA A 181 0.30 -2.05 -20.03
C ALA A 181 1.61 -1.26 -20.12
N GLU A 182 2.02 -0.60 -19.03
CA GLU A 182 3.29 0.13 -18.99
C GLU A 182 4.49 -0.80 -19.12
N ARG A 183 4.48 -1.93 -18.41
CA ARG A 183 5.54 -2.94 -18.51
C ARG A 183 5.65 -3.53 -19.89
N ARG A 184 4.54 -3.72 -20.61
CA ARG A 184 4.57 -4.14 -22.01
C ARG A 184 5.30 -3.11 -22.86
N LEU A 185 5.15 -1.81 -22.60
CA LEU A 185 5.85 -0.77 -23.36
C LEU A 185 7.34 -0.67 -22.99
N VAL A 186 7.70 -0.89 -21.72
CA VAL A 186 9.08 -0.76 -21.21
C VAL A 186 9.92 -2.02 -21.47
N SER A 187 9.34 -3.21 -21.31
CA SER A 187 10.03 -4.48 -21.51
C SER A 187 9.93 -4.90 -22.97
N ARG A 188 10.88 -4.45 -23.80
CA ARG A 188 11.06 -5.01 -25.13
C ARG A 188 11.50 -6.46 -24.99
N LEU A 189 10.66 -7.40 -25.44
CA LEU A 189 11.11 -8.78 -25.52
C LEU A 189 12.29 -8.85 -26.50
N PRO A 190 13.29 -9.71 -26.26
CA PRO A 190 14.47 -9.82 -27.11
C PRO A 190 14.13 -9.97 -28.60
N CYS A 191 13.02 -10.65 -28.92
CA CYS A 191 12.54 -10.81 -30.30
C CYS A 191 12.07 -9.50 -30.97
N PHE A 192 11.38 -8.61 -30.25
CA PHE A 192 11.01 -7.28 -30.76
C PHE A 192 12.23 -6.36 -30.81
N GLU A 193 13.12 -6.45 -29.82
CA GLU A 193 14.38 -5.69 -29.81
C GLU A 193 15.28 -6.06 -30.99
N ALA A 194 15.47 -7.35 -31.26
CA ALA A 194 16.23 -7.86 -32.40
C ALA A 194 15.66 -7.40 -33.75
N LEU A 195 14.35 -7.20 -33.84
CA LEU A 195 13.68 -6.66 -35.04
C LEU A 195 13.68 -5.12 -35.10
N GLY A 196 14.17 -4.43 -34.07
CA GLY A 196 14.12 -2.97 -33.96
C GLY A 196 12.70 -2.43 -33.85
N LEU A 197 11.81 -3.19 -33.21
CA LEU A 197 10.39 -2.90 -33.07
C LEU A 197 10.01 -2.58 -31.62
N PRO A 198 8.97 -1.76 -31.40
CA PRO A 198 8.39 -1.61 -30.08
C PRO A 198 7.65 -2.90 -29.67
N ALA A 199 7.49 -3.10 -28.37
CA ALA A 199 6.89 -4.32 -27.81
C ALA A 199 5.38 -4.48 -28.11
N ASP A 200 4.73 -3.43 -28.59
CA ASP A 200 3.34 -3.39 -29.06
C ASP A 200 3.22 -3.53 -30.60
N ALA A 201 4.32 -3.84 -31.30
CA ALA A 201 4.30 -3.97 -32.75
C ALA A 201 3.28 -5.02 -33.23
N THR A 202 2.49 -4.62 -34.23
CA THR A 202 1.49 -5.46 -34.88
C THR A 202 2.15 -6.53 -35.77
N ALA A 203 1.43 -7.60 -36.08
CA ALA A 203 1.91 -8.63 -37.01
C ALA A 203 2.31 -8.06 -38.39
N ALA A 204 1.68 -6.97 -38.84
CA ALA A 204 2.07 -6.27 -40.07
C ALA A 204 3.45 -5.60 -39.92
N GLN A 205 3.72 -4.92 -38.81
CA GLN A 205 5.01 -4.30 -38.52
C GLN A 205 6.13 -5.33 -38.32
N VAL A 206 5.83 -6.45 -37.65
CA VAL A 206 6.75 -7.60 -37.50
C VAL A 206 7.18 -8.14 -38.86
N ARG A 207 6.22 -8.43 -39.75
CA ARG A 207 6.52 -8.89 -41.12
C ARG A 207 7.32 -7.87 -41.93
N ALA A 208 7.02 -6.58 -41.81
CA ALA A 208 7.74 -5.54 -42.52
C ALA A 208 9.19 -5.42 -42.04
N ALA A 209 9.43 -5.46 -40.73
CA ALA A 209 10.78 -5.42 -40.16
C ALA A 209 11.61 -6.65 -40.54
N TYR A 210 11.01 -7.84 -40.47
CA TYR A 210 11.67 -9.07 -40.90
C TYR A 210 12.10 -8.99 -42.36
N ARG A 211 11.22 -8.62 -43.30
CA ARG A 211 11.58 -8.49 -44.73
C ARG A 211 12.75 -7.53 -44.97
N ARG A 212 12.80 -6.42 -44.21
CA ARG A 212 13.89 -5.45 -44.30
C ARG A 212 15.21 -6.04 -43.82
N LEU A 213 15.20 -6.71 -42.67
CA LEU A 213 16.41 -7.30 -42.05
C LEU A 213 16.88 -8.55 -42.81
N SER A 214 15.98 -9.41 -43.26
CA SER A 214 16.33 -10.60 -44.04
C SER A 214 17.07 -10.26 -45.33
N ARG A 215 16.74 -9.14 -45.98
CA ARG A 215 17.47 -8.67 -47.17
C ARG A 215 18.89 -8.19 -46.85
N ALA A 216 19.10 -7.64 -45.65
CA ALA A 216 20.40 -7.15 -45.21
C ALA A 216 21.30 -8.28 -44.69
N CYS A 217 20.72 -9.31 -44.09
CA CYS A 217 21.44 -10.44 -43.50
C CYS A 217 21.46 -11.70 -44.37
N HIS A 218 20.94 -11.65 -45.61
CA HIS A 218 20.87 -12.83 -46.47
C HIS A 218 22.29 -13.34 -46.82
N PRO A 219 22.56 -14.65 -46.74
CA PRO A 219 23.86 -15.23 -47.08
C PRO A 219 24.32 -14.89 -48.50
N ASP A 220 23.39 -14.90 -49.46
CA ASP A 220 23.67 -14.49 -50.86
C ASP A 220 24.05 -13.02 -51.03
N ALA A 221 23.82 -12.18 -50.01
CA ALA A 221 24.25 -10.79 -49.96
C ALA A 221 25.52 -10.59 -49.09
N GLY A 222 26.18 -11.68 -48.71
CA GLY A 222 27.37 -11.68 -47.83
C GLY A 222 27.05 -11.75 -46.34
N GLY A 223 25.83 -12.12 -45.96
CA GLY A 223 25.42 -12.31 -44.57
C GLY A 223 25.93 -13.61 -43.94
N ILE A 224 25.83 -13.72 -42.62
CA ILE A 224 26.23 -14.90 -41.85
C ILE A 224 25.00 -15.79 -41.61
N ASP A 225 25.06 -17.06 -42.01
CA ASP A 225 23.97 -18.04 -41.83
C ASP A 225 23.40 -18.06 -40.40
N SER A 226 24.27 -18.03 -39.38
CA SER A 226 23.85 -18.04 -37.98
C SER A 226 23.02 -16.82 -37.58
N ASP A 227 23.28 -15.66 -38.18
CA ASP A 227 22.53 -14.43 -37.90
C ASP A 227 21.16 -14.46 -38.58
N PHE A 228 21.08 -15.09 -39.76
CA PHE A 228 19.81 -15.32 -40.45
C PHE A 228 18.91 -16.31 -39.69
N VAL A 229 19.48 -17.38 -39.13
CA VAL A 229 18.75 -18.33 -38.27
C VAL A 229 18.20 -17.61 -37.03
N ARG A 230 19.04 -16.84 -36.30
CA ARG A 230 18.60 -16.06 -35.13
C ARG A 230 17.53 -15.02 -35.48
N LEU A 231 17.64 -14.37 -36.64
CA LEU A 231 16.63 -13.43 -37.12
C LEU A 231 15.28 -14.13 -37.35
N THR A 232 15.33 -15.34 -37.92
CA THR A 232 14.13 -16.16 -38.21
C THR A 232 13.47 -16.64 -36.91
N GLU A 233 14.24 -17.13 -35.95
CA GLU A 233 13.73 -17.53 -34.61
C GLU A 233 13.04 -16.36 -33.90
N ASN A 234 13.67 -15.18 -33.88
CA ASN A 234 13.08 -13.98 -33.29
C ASN A 234 11.81 -13.53 -34.03
N TYR A 235 11.77 -13.66 -35.35
CA TYR A 235 10.57 -13.39 -36.14
C TYR A 235 9.40 -14.32 -35.80
N GLU A 236 9.64 -15.62 -35.71
CA GLU A 236 8.62 -16.61 -35.37
C GLU A 236 8.04 -16.36 -33.97
N GLU A 237 8.91 -16.06 -33.01
CA GLU A 237 8.51 -15.70 -31.65
C GLU A 237 7.64 -14.42 -31.63
N ALA A 238 8.11 -13.35 -32.28
CA ALA A 238 7.38 -12.09 -32.36
C ALA A 238 6.02 -12.24 -33.09
N MET A 239 5.94 -13.10 -34.10
CA MET A 239 4.69 -13.43 -34.80
C MET A 239 3.71 -14.18 -33.89
N ARG A 240 4.19 -15.14 -33.08
CA ARG A 240 3.34 -15.86 -32.12
C ARG A 240 2.74 -14.90 -31.10
N ILE A 241 3.56 -13.98 -30.58
CA ILE A 241 3.14 -12.99 -29.58
C ILE A 241 2.17 -11.96 -30.17
N SER A 242 2.41 -11.49 -31.40
CA SER A 242 1.56 -10.49 -32.06
C SER A 242 0.24 -11.08 -32.61
N ALA A 243 0.18 -12.38 -32.92
CA ALA A 243 -1.03 -13.06 -33.40
C ALA A 243 -2.06 -13.34 -32.29
N VAL A 244 -1.62 -13.55 -31.04
CA VAL A 244 -2.50 -13.74 -29.87
C VAL A 244 -3.20 -12.43 -29.45
N ARG A 245 -2.77 -11.29 -30.00
CA ARG A 245 -3.24 -9.94 -29.63
C ARG A 245 -4.33 -9.36 -30.55
N VAL A 246 -4.94 -10.17 -31.42
CA VAL A 246 -6.07 -9.77 -32.29
C VAL A 246 -7.40 -10.04 -31.61
#